data_AF-A0A7S2TNN3-F1
#
_entry.id   AF-A0A7S2TNN3-F1
#
_cell.length_a   1.000
_cell.length_b   1.000
_cell.length_c   1.000
_cell.angle_alpha   90.00
_cell.angle_beta   90.00
_cell.angle_gamma   90.00
#
_symmetry.space_group_name_H-M   'P 1'
#
loop_
_entity.id
_entity.type
_entity.pdbx_description
1 polymer ?
#
loop_
_entity_poly.entity_id
_entity_poly.type
_entity_poly.pdbx_seq_one_letter_code
_entity_poly.pdbx_strand_id
1 'polypeptide(L)'
;GGAVRDKLLVYRWCGGDNNTPEAAAKEAKELLRDSKFKLIKMNACPRMQFIDTEGKIQEAVERMRAVRNAVGPKVGVGLDFHGRVKAPMAKKLVKALEPFDPLFVEEAVVPDMNFALADLKKATHVPIATGERMFSVASFRDLLNAHAADILQPDCSHCGGISNLLTISRMAEAYDVSMAPHCPLGPIALASCIAVDSVIANFAFQETSYGIHYNAVENC
;
A
#
# COMPACT_ATOMS: atom_id res chain seq x y z
N GLY A 1 9.42 -16.40 20.17
CA GLY A 1 9.92 -16.21 18.80
C GLY A 1 11.27 -15.53 18.81
N GLY A 2 11.39 -14.36 19.44
CA GLY A 2 12.58 -13.53 19.29
C GLY A 2 12.55 -12.79 17.96
N ALA A 3 13.39 -11.77 17.82
CA ALA A 3 13.51 -11.04 16.57
C ALA A 3 14.15 -11.95 15.50
N VAL A 4 13.60 -11.94 14.29
CA VAL A 4 14.14 -12.66 13.13
C VAL A 4 14.84 -11.72 12.15
N ARG A 5 14.94 -10.44 12.50
CA ARG A 5 15.64 -9.38 11.76
C ARG A 5 16.06 -8.24 12.69
N ASP A 6 17.18 -7.58 12.35
CA ASP A 6 17.73 -6.45 13.13
C ASP A 6 17.22 -5.07 12.66
N LYS A 7 16.72 -4.99 11.43
CA LYS A 7 16.26 -3.75 10.79
C LYS A 7 14.99 -4.01 10.00
N LEU A 8 14.12 -3.01 9.96
CA LEU A 8 12.89 -3.02 9.17
C LEU A 8 13.04 -2.10 7.97
N LEU A 9 12.62 -2.61 6.81
CA LEU A 9 12.45 -1.78 5.63
C LEU A 9 11.18 -0.96 5.81
N VAL A 10 11.29 0.34 5.59
CA VAL A 10 10.18 1.28 5.75
C VAL A 10 9.91 1.98 4.42
N TYR A 11 8.63 2.24 4.15
CA TYR A 11 8.23 3.13 3.06
C TYR A 11 7.52 4.35 3.64
N ARG A 12 7.53 5.44 2.88
CA ARG A 12 6.86 6.67 3.25
C ARG A 12 5.91 7.13 2.17
N TRP A 13 4.78 7.69 2.58
CA TRP A 13 3.83 8.33 1.69
C TRP A 13 4.42 9.62 1.12
N CYS A 14 4.33 9.78 -0.21
CA CYS A 14 4.98 10.88 -0.93
C CYS A 14 4.00 11.82 -1.65
N GLY A 15 2.71 11.82 -1.29
CA GLY A 15 1.72 12.68 -1.93
C GLY A 15 0.97 12.01 -3.07
N GLY A 16 0.53 12.84 -4.02
CA GLY A 16 -0.19 12.42 -5.24
C GLY A 16 -1.69 12.73 -5.26
N ASP A 17 -2.25 13.33 -4.19
CA ASP A 17 -3.67 13.71 -4.16
C ASP A 17 -3.99 14.85 -5.13
N ASN A 18 -4.41 14.50 -6.35
CA ASN A 18 -4.76 15.43 -7.43
C ASN A 18 -3.64 16.41 -7.84
N ASN A 19 -2.39 16.09 -7.51
CA ASN A 19 -1.23 16.86 -7.93
C ASN A 19 -0.97 16.67 -9.44
N THR A 20 -0.36 17.69 -10.07
CA THR A 20 0.14 17.55 -11.44
C THR A 20 1.28 16.51 -11.48
N PRO A 21 1.56 15.89 -12.65
CA PRO A 21 2.67 14.95 -12.77
C PRO A 21 4.02 15.51 -12.30
N GLU A 22 4.29 16.79 -12.59
CA GLU A 22 5.53 17.48 -12.20
C GLU A 22 5.62 17.67 -10.69
N ALA A 23 4.52 18.05 -10.05
CA ALA A 23 4.46 18.23 -8.60
C ALA A 23 4.69 16.88 -7.88
N ALA A 24 4.03 15.81 -8.34
CA ALA A 24 4.23 14.47 -7.78
C ALA A 24 5.68 13.98 -7.94
N ALA A 25 6.29 14.21 -9.11
CA ALA A 25 7.68 13.88 -9.37
C ALA A 25 8.65 14.65 -8.47
N LYS A 26 8.37 15.93 -8.22
CA LYS A 26 9.15 16.79 -7.34
C LYS A 26 9.06 16.30 -5.88
N GLU A 27 7.86 16.06 -5.38
CA GLU A 27 7.61 15.55 -4.02
C GLU A 27 8.34 14.22 -3.79
N ALA A 28 8.25 13.30 -4.75
CA ALA A 28 8.95 12.02 -4.68
C ALA A 28 10.49 12.18 -4.61
N LYS A 29 11.07 13.08 -5.42
CA LYS A 29 12.52 13.37 -5.38
C LYS A 29 12.94 14.02 -4.07
N GLU A 30 12.18 14.99 -3.58
CA GLU A 30 12.49 15.69 -2.33
C GLU A 30 12.45 14.74 -1.15
N LEU A 31 11.48 13.84 -1.12
CA LEU A 31 11.38 12.79 -0.11
C LEU A 31 12.61 11.86 -0.08
N LEU A 32 13.18 11.58 -1.25
CA LEU A 32 14.32 10.67 -1.41
C LEU A 32 15.68 11.36 -1.26
N ARG A 33 15.75 12.69 -1.37
CA ARG A 33 17.01 13.45 -1.41
C ARG A 33 17.87 13.26 -0.16
N ASP A 34 17.23 13.30 1.02
CA ASP A 34 17.90 13.26 2.32
C ASP A 34 17.54 12.01 3.14
N SER A 35 16.88 11.04 2.51
CA SER A 35 16.43 9.82 3.17
C SER A 35 17.16 8.59 2.67
N LYS A 36 17.22 7.56 3.53
CA LYS A 36 17.67 6.22 3.14
C LYS A 36 16.50 5.38 2.60
N PHE A 37 15.37 6.00 2.28
CA PHE A 37 14.20 5.29 1.79
C PHE A 37 14.49 4.71 0.40
N LYS A 38 14.12 3.46 0.21
CA LYS A 38 14.15 2.77 -1.08
C LYS A 38 12.75 2.52 -1.64
N LEU A 39 11.73 2.83 -0.83
CA LEU A 39 10.33 2.58 -1.13
C LEU A 39 9.53 3.84 -0.79
N ILE A 40 8.64 4.21 -1.70
CA ILE A 40 7.66 5.28 -1.51
C ILE A 40 6.28 4.73 -1.86
N LYS A 41 5.24 5.31 -1.26
CA LYS A 41 3.83 5.06 -1.62
C LYS A 41 3.19 6.37 -2.07
N MET A 42 2.41 6.36 -3.13
CA MET A 42 1.72 7.55 -3.64
C MET A 42 0.26 7.30 -3.96
N ASN A 43 -0.55 8.34 -3.86
CA ASN A 43 -1.92 8.34 -4.40
C ASN A 43 -1.82 8.57 -5.91
N ALA A 44 -1.81 7.50 -6.68
CA ALA A 44 -1.59 7.60 -8.13
C ALA A 44 -2.88 7.91 -8.91
N CYS A 45 -4.04 7.59 -8.32
CA CYS A 45 -5.30 7.52 -9.03
C CYS A 45 -6.27 8.68 -8.71
N PRO A 46 -6.95 9.27 -9.72
CA PRO A 46 -8.08 10.16 -9.49
C PRO A 46 -9.29 9.40 -8.91
N ARG A 47 -10.30 10.13 -8.44
CA ARG A 47 -11.61 9.52 -8.15
C ARG A 47 -12.28 9.12 -9.46
N MET A 48 -12.70 7.86 -9.57
CA MET A 48 -13.35 7.33 -10.78
C MET A 48 -14.83 7.03 -10.53
N GLN A 49 -15.64 7.22 -11.58
CA GLN A 49 -17.02 6.75 -11.62
C GLN A 49 -17.09 5.22 -11.76
N PHE A 50 -18.30 4.64 -11.69
CA PHE A 50 -18.52 3.20 -11.91
C PHE A 50 -18.00 2.72 -13.26
N ILE A 51 -18.22 3.53 -14.28
CA ILE A 51 -17.64 3.40 -15.61
C ILE A 51 -17.12 4.79 -15.97
N ASP A 52 -15.87 4.88 -16.37
CA ASP A 52 -15.21 6.15 -16.65
C ASP A 52 -14.44 6.10 -17.97
N THR A 53 -14.01 7.27 -18.42
CA THR A 53 -13.32 7.47 -19.69
C THR A 53 -11.85 7.07 -19.62
N GLU A 54 -11.27 6.80 -20.79
CA GLU A 54 -9.82 6.56 -20.92
C GLU A 54 -8.99 7.75 -20.42
N GLY A 55 -9.51 8.98 -20.54
CA GLY A 55 -8.83 10.18 -20.03
C GLY A 55 -8.47 10.10 -18.55
N LYS A 56 -9.36 9.53 -17.71
CA LYS A 56 -9.09 9.33 -16.28
C LYS A 56 -8.01 8.29 -15.99
N ILE A 57 -7.87 7.29 -16.86
CA ILE A 57 -6.78 6.33 -16.78
C ILE A 57 -5.46 7.02 -17.14
N GLN A 58 -5.48 7.84 -18.20
CA GLN A 58 -4.29 8.57 -18.65
C GLN A 58 -3.78 9.58 -17.60
N GLU A 59 -4.68 10.26 -16.87
CA GLU A 59 -4.28 11.12 -15.74
C GLU A 59 -3.41 10.38 -14.70
N ALA A 60 -3.75 9.13 -14.38
CA ALA A 60 -2.97 8.31 -13.44
C ALA A 60 -1.65 7.82 -14.05
N VAL A 61 -1.68 7.42 -15.33
CA VAL A 61 -0.49 6.98 -16.10
C VAL A 61 0.54 8.10 -16.22
N GLU A 62 0.12 9.32 -16.53
CA GLU A 62 1.01 10.47 -16.65
C GLU A 62 1.70 10.78 -15.31
N ARG A 63 0.93 10.75 -14.22
CA ARG A 63 1.47 10.96 -12.87
C ARG A 63 2.49 9.87 -12.49
N MET A 64 2.14 8.60 -12.70
CA MET A 64 3.05 7.49 -12.41
C MET A 64 4.32 7.54 -13.27
N ARG A 65 4.18 7.87 -14.57
CA ARG A 65 5.32 8.05 -15.49
C ARG A 65 6.26 9.13 -15.01
N ALA A 66 5.73 10.29 -14.61
CA ALA A 66 6.54 11.39 -14.12
C ALA A 66 7.31 11.00 -12.86
N VAL A 67 6.67 10.35 -11.90
CA VAL A 67 7.33 9.84 -10.68
C VAL A 67 8.39 8.80 -11.02
N ARG A 68 8.08 7.79 -11.85
CA ARG A 68 9.03 6.75 -12.25
C ARG A 68 10.27 7.34 -12.94
N ASN A 69 10.08 8.28 -13.86
CA ASN A 69 11.19 8.98 -14.53
C ASN A 69 12.04 9.79 -13.54
N ALA A 70 11.42 10.33 -12.50
CA ALA A 70 12.06 11.17 -11.51
C ALA A 70 12.91 10.36 -10.51
N VAL A 71 12.41 9.22 -10.04
CA VAL A 71 13.05 8.41 -8.98
C VAL A 71 13.90 7.26 -9.53
N GLY A 72 13.73 6.92 -10.81
CA GLY A 72 14.43 5.84 -11.49
C GLY A 72 13.88 4.45 -11.13
N PRO A 73 14.44 3.38 -11.72
CA PRO A 73 13.91 2.02 -11.62
C PRO A 73 14.27 1.30 -10.31
N LYS A 74 15.22 1.81 -9.53
CA LYS A 74 15.70 1.14 -8.30
C LYS A 74 14.86 1.44 -7.06
N VAL A 75 13.98 2.44 -7.14
CA VAL A 75 13.08 2.83 -6.06
C VAL A 75 11.77 2.09 -6.24
N GLY A 76 11.30 1.37 -5.22
CA GLY A 76 9.97 0.77 -5.24
C GLY A 76 8.91 1.85 -5.06
N VAL A 77 7.88 1.85 -5.91
CA VAL A 77 6.79 2.81 -5.89
C VAL A 77 5.49 2.06 -5.74
N GLY A 78 4.90 2.07 -4.54
CA GLY A 78 3.56 1.56 -4.29
C GLY A 78 2.49 2.57 -4.72
N LEU A 79 1.39 2.09 -5.28
CA LEU A 79 0.27 2.93 -5.71
C LEU A 79 -0.95 2.64 -4.85
N ASP A 80 -1.40 3.66 -4.15
CA ASP A 80 -2.57 3.57 -3.29
C ASP A 80 -3.78 4.15 -4.00
N PHE A 81 -4.82 3.33 -4.19
CA PHE A 81 -6.07 3.74 -4.82
C PHE A 81 -7.12 4.19 -3.80
N HIS A 82 -6.93 3.95 -2.49
CA HIS A 82 -7.85 4.33 -1.42
C HIS A 82 -9.31 3.86 -1.65
N GLY A 83 -9.53 2.79 -2.40
CA GLY A 83 -10.86 2.36 -2.84
C GLY A 83 -11.59 3.37 -3.75
N ARG A 84 -10.90 4.34 -4.33
CA ARG A 84 -11.48 5.38 -5.21
C ARG A 84 -11.84 4.86 -6.60
N VAL A 85 -11.38 3.67 -6.94
CA VAL A 85 -11.61 3.01 -8.23
C VAL A 85 -12.68 1.93 -8.06
N LYS A 86 -13.60 1.87 -9.04
CA LYS A 86 -14.65 0.85 -9.05
C LYS A 86 -14.14 -0.40 -9.75
N ALA A 87 -14.59 -1.58 -9.32
CA ALA A 87 -14.11 -2.87 -9.82
C ALA A 87 -14.08 -3.00 -11.36
N PRO A 88 -15.06 -2.47 -12.13
CA PRO A 88 -15.02 -2.50 -13.60
C PRO A 88 -13.83 -1.74 -14.21
N MET A 89 -13.35 -0.69 -13.53
CA MET A 89 -12.27 0.18 -14.00
C MET A 89 -10.89 -0.27 -13.48
N ALA A 90 -10.85 -0.98 -12.34
CA ALA A 90 -9.60 -1.39 -11.69
C ALA A 90 -8.68 -2.19 -12.64
N LYS A 91 -9.21 -3.17 -13.37
CA LYS A 91 -8.42 -3.98 -14.32
C LYS A 91 -7.80 -3.12 -15.43
N LYS A 92 -8.56 -2.18 -15.99
CA LYS A 92 -8.07 -1.28 -17.05
C LYS A 92 -6.95 -0.39 -16.54
N LEU A 93 -7.15 0.21 -15.38
CA LEU A 93 -6.18 1.12 -14.78
C LEU A 93 -4.89 0.39 -14.40
N VAL A 94 -4.98 -0.74 -13.69
CA VAL A 94 -3.80 -1.52 -13.31
C VAL A 94 -3.04 -1.97 -14.55
N LYS A 95 -3.74 -2.44 -15.59
CA LYS A 95 -3.11 -2.83 -16.86
C LYS A 95 -2.34 -1.69 -17.53
N ALA A 96 -2.88 -0.47 -17.49
CA ALA A 96 -2.22 0.71 -18.05
C ALA A 96 -1.00 1.16 -17.23
N LEU A 97 -0.94 0.82 -15.94
CA LEU A 97 0.15 1.17 -15.03
C LEU A 97 1.28 0.13 -15.00
N GLU A 98 1.04 -1.10 -15.44
CA GLU A 98 2.03 -2.18 -15.54
C GLU A 98 3.39 -1.75 -16.13
N PRO A 99 3.47 -0.96 -17.23
CA PRO A 99 4.75 -0.59 -17.83
C PRO A 99 5.68 0.24 -16.93
N PHE A 100 5.17 0.79 -15.83
CA PHE A 100 5.95 1.60 -14.88
C PHE A 100 6.43 0.81 -13.65
N ASP A 101 6.20 -0.50 -13.64
CA ASP A 101 6.60 -1.43 -12.60
C ASP A 101 6.21 -0.95 -11.18
N PRO A 102 4.90 -0.81 -10.89
CA PRO A 102 4.45 -0.53 -9.53
C PRO A 102 4.89 -1.65 -8.58
N LEU A 103 5.39 -1.28 -7.39
CA LEU A 103 5.79 -2.26 -6.38
C LEU A 103 4.57 -3.07 -5.88
N PHE A 104 3.43 -2.40 -5.74
CA PHE A 104 2.13 -2.98 -5.44
C PHE A 104 1.03 -1.97 -5.79
N VAL A 105 -0.21 -2.46 -5.92
CA VAL A 105 -1.42 -1.64 -5.92
C VAL A 105 -2.19 -1.93 -4.63
N GLU A 106 -2.32 -0.90 -3.80
CA GLU A 106 -3.06 -0.92 -2.56
C GLU A 106 -4.48 -0.46 -2.76
N GLU A 107 -5.38 -1.19 -2.11
CA GLU A 107 -6.80 -0.85 -1.99
C GLU A 107 -7.46 -0.50 -3.33
N ALA A 108 -7.21 -1.36 -4.32
CA ALA A 108 -7.65 -1.18 -5.71
C ALA A 108 -9.16 -0.95 -5.85
N VAL A 109 -9.95 -1.44 -4.90
CA VAL A 109 -11.39 -1.23 -4.77
C VAL A 109 -11.74 -1.01 -3.30
N VAL A 110 -12.96 -0.53 -3.03
CA VAL A 110 -13.47 -0.43 -1.66
C VAL A 110 -13.53 -1.80 -0.97
N PRO A 111 -13.39 -1.88 0.37
CA PRO A 111 -13.37 -3.15 1.11
C PRO A 111 -14.57 -4.06 0.85
N ASP A 112 -15.77 -3.48 0.69
CA ASP A 112 -17.00 -4.21 0.37
C ASP A 112 -16.91 -4.99 -0.96
N MET A 113 -15.97 -4.60 -1.83
CA MET A 113 -15.73 -5.20 -3.14
C MET A 113 -14.46 -6.06 -3.16
N ASN A 114 -13.88 -6.40 -2.01
CA ASN A 114 -12.66 -7.23 -1.95
C ASN A 114 -12.82 -8.61 -2.62
N PHE A 115 -14.04 -9.12 -2.76
CA PHE A 115 -14.32 -10.34 -3.53
C PHE A 115 -13.92 -10.22 -5.01
N ALA A 116 -13.83 -9.01 -5.56
CA ALA A 116 -13.39 -8.77 -6.94
C ALA A 116 -11.86 -8.79 -7.10
N LEU A 117 -11.09 -8.76 -6.00
CA LEU A 117 -9.64 -8.67 -6.05
C LEU A 117 -8.99 -9.96 -6.59
N ALA A 118 -9.57 -11.13 -6.33
CA ALA A 118 -9.07 -12.39 -6.88
C ALA A 118 -9.04 -12.38 -8.42
N ASP A 119 -10.08 -11.81 -9.04
CA ASP A 119 -10.16 -11.67 -10.49
C ASP A 119 -9.29 -10.53 -11.03
N LEU A 120 -9.03 -9.49 -10.24
CA LEU A 120 -8.06 -8.44 -10.58
C LEU A 120 -6.64 -9.00 -10.57
N LYS A 121 -6.26 -9.70 -9.49
CA LYS A 121 -4.94 -10.32 -9.31
C LYS A 121 -4.60 -11.27 -10.46
N LYS A 122 -5.56 -12.09 -10.92
CA LYS A 122 -5.36 -12.97 -12.09
C LYS A 122 -5.11 -12.22 -13.41
N ALA A 123 -5.47 -10.94 -13.50
CA ALA A 123 -5.42 -10.13 -14.71
C ALA A 123 -4.18 -9.24 -14.81
N THR A 124 -3.30 -9.26 -13.79
CA THR A 124 -2.09 -8.44 -13.70
C THR A 124 -0.94 -9.25 -13.12
N HIS A 125 0.28 -8.78 -13.32
CA HIS A 125 1.46 -9.27 -12.60
C HIS A 125 1.86 -8.35 -11.43
N VAL A 126 1.20 -7.20 -11.29
CA VAL A 126 1.45 -6.25 -10.21
C VAL A 126 0.85 -6.79 -8.91
N PRO A 127 1.63 -6.90 -7.81
CA PRO A 127 1.12 -7.39 -6.54
C PRO A 127 -0.06 -6.58 -6.01
N ILE A 128 -1.08 -7.25 -5.48
CA ILE A 128 -2.26 -6.62 -4.89
C ILE A 128 -2.14 -6.57 -3.37
N ALA A 129 -2.31 -5.38 -2.81
CA ALA A 129 -2.26 -5.13 -1.37
C ALA A 129 -3.62 -4.64 -0.85
N THR A 130 -4.04 -5.13 0.31
CA THR A 130 -5.28 -4.67 0.99
C THR A 130 -5.30 -5.11 2.45
N GLY A 131 -6.23 -4.58 3.24
CA GLY A 131 -6.52 -5.09 4.59
C GLY A 131 -6.67 -4.02 5.66
N GLU A 132 -6.34 -2.77 5.38
CA GLU A 132 -6.29 -1.69 6.39
C GLU A 132 -7.67 -1.42 7.03
N ARG A 133 -8.75 -1.65 6.29
CA ARG A 133 -10.15 -1.48 6.73
C ARG A 133 -10.84 -2.81 7.07
N MET A 134 -10.07 -3.86 7.37
CA MET A 134 -10.57 -5.16 7.81
C MET A 134 -10.25 -5.40 9.29
N PHE A 135 -11.23 -5.93 10.03
CA PHE A 135 -11.19 -5.93 11.50
C PHE A 135 -10.98 -7.31 12.14
N SER A 136 -11.35 -8.40 11.45
CA SER A 136 -11.37 -9.74 12.07
C SER A 136 -10.40 -10.69 11.39
N VAL A 137 -9.79 -11.59 12.16
CA VAL A 137 -8.96 -12.69 11.65
C VAL A 137 -9.72 -13.52 10.60
N ALA A 138 -11.02 -13.73 10.81
CA ALA A 138 -11.88 -14.46 9.86
C ALA A 138 -11.95 -13.76 8.49
N SER A 139 -12.05 -12.43 8.46
CA SER A 139 -12.06 -11.67 7.20
C SER A 139 -10.76 -11.86 6.42
N PHE A 140 -9.61 -11.88 7.10
CA PHE A 140 -8.32 -12.16 6.46
C PHE A 140 -8.20 -13.61 5.98
N ARG A 141 -8.71 -14.58 6.75
CA ARG A 141 -8.78 -15.99 6.33
C ARG A 141 -9.55 -16.12 5.00
N ASP A 142 -10.70 -15.46 4.90
CA ASP A 142 -11.54 -15.55 3.71
C ASP A 142 -10.87 -14.92 2.49
N LEU A 143 -10.16 -13.80 2.68
CA LEU A 143 -9.35 -13.18 1.64
C LEU A 143 -8.20 -14.08 1.15
N LEU A 144 -7.51 -14.77 2.08
CA LEU A 144 -6.44 -15.71 1.77
C LEU A 144 -6.96 -16.95 1.02
N ASN A 145 -8.08 -17.52 1.48
CA ASN A 145 -8.75 -18.65 0.81
C ASN A 145 -9.17 -18.31 -0.63
N ALA A 146 -9.55 -17.06 -0.87
CA ALA A 146 -9.89 -16.58 -2.20
C ALA A 146 -8.66 -16.26 -3.08
N HIS A 147 -7.44 -16.36 -2.54
CA HIS A 147 -6.20 -15.91 -3.16
C HIS A 147 -6.30 -14.46 -3.68
N ALA A 148 -6.94 -13.58 -2.91
CA ALA A 148 -7.33 -12.25 -3.36
C ALA A 148 -6.28 -11.15 -3.12
N ALA A 149 -5.18 -11.45 -2.44
CA ALA A 149 -4.09 -10.51 -2.18
C ALA A 149 -2.72 -11.19 -2.25
N ASP A 150 -1.67 -10.39 -2.41
CA ASP A 150 -0.25 -10.77 -2.32
C ASP A 150 0.40 -10.18 -1.06
N ILE A 151 -0.16 -9.06 -0.58
CA ILE A 151 0.29 -8.35 0.61
C ILE A 151 -0.93 -8.03 1.48
N LEU A 152 -0.90 -8.42 2.76
CA LEU A 152 -1.90 -7.99 3.73
C LEU A 152 -1.41 -6.77 4.49
N GLN A 153 -2.32 -5.81 4.67
CA GLN A 153 -2.06 -4.54 5.34
C GLN A 153 -3.00 -4.31 6.54
N PRO A 154 -3.16 -5.26 7.48
CA PRO A 154 -3.96 -5.02 8.68
C PRO A 154 -3.40 -3.83 9.47
N ASP A 155 -4.30 -2.95 9.93
CA ASP A 155 -3.94 -1.94 10.92
C ASP A 155 -4.00 -2.57 12.33
N CYS A 156 -2.94 -2.40 13.12
CA CYS A 156 -2.90 -2.93 14.49
C CYS A 156 -4.05 -2.39 15.36
N SER A 157 -4.50 -1.17 15.13
CA SER A 157 -5.59 -0.52 15.86
C SER A 157 -6.97 -0.96 15.40
N HIS A 158 -7.10 -1.53 14.20
CA HIS A 158 -8.38 -2.02 13.66
C HIS A 158 -8.56 -3.52 13.89
N CYS A 159 -7.52 -4.32 13.67
CA CYS A 159 -7.64 -5.78 13.68
C CYS A 159 -7.74 -6.39 15.09
N GLY A 160 -7.73 -5.58 16.15
CA GLY A 160 -7.80 -6.06 17.54
C GLY A 160 -6.44 -6.20 18.22
N GLY A 161 -5.46 -5.37 17.86
CA GLY A 161 -4.18 -5.25 18.55
C GLY A 161 -3.12 -6.27 18.11
N ILE A 162 -2.00 -6.26 18.84
CA ILE A 162 -0.79 -7.05 18.55
C ILE A 162 -1.09 -8.54 18.42
N SER A 163 -1.97 -9.08 19.28
CA SER A 163 -2.31 -10.51 19.27
C SER A 163 -2.99 -10.94 17.96
N ASN A 164 -3.95 -10.15 17.48
CA ASN A 164 -4.63 -10.46 16.23
C ASN A 164 -3.74 -10.17 15.02
N LEU A 165 -2.97 -9.08 15.04
CA LEU A 165 -2.00 -8.78 13.99
C LEU A 165 -1.00 -9.94 13.81
N LEU A 166 -0.46 -10.48 14.91
CA LEU A 166 0.44 -11.63 14.88
C LEU A 166 -0.27 -12.90 14.37
N THR A 167 -1.53 -13.11 14.75
CA THR A 167 -2.34 -14.26 14.28
C THR A 167 -2.58 -14.19 12.78
N ILE A 168 -2.97 -13.02 12.27
CA ILE A 168 -3.17 -12.77 10.83
C ILE A 168 -1.85 -12.98 10.08
N SER A 169 -0.74 -12.46 10.60
CA SER A 169 0.58 -12.56 9.96
C SER A 169 1.02 -14.01 9.78
N ARG A 170 0.89 -14.84 10.82
CA ARG A 170 1.23 -16.27 10.78
C ARG A 170 0.31 -17.08 9.90
N MET A 171 -0.96 -16.69 9.81
CA MET A 171 -1.89 -17.31 8.88
C MET A 171 -1.48 -16.99 7.43
N ALA A 172 -1.16 -15.74 7.12
CA ALA A 172 -0.72 -15.33 5.78
C ALA A 172 0.59 -16.00 5.33
N GLU A 173 1.49 -16.29 6.26
CA GLU A 173 2.74 -17.00 6.00
C GLU A 173 2.50 -18.36 5.33
N ALA A 174 1.46 -19.09 5.74
CA ALA A 174 1.10 -20.39 5.16
C ALA A 174 0.57 -20.30 3.71
N TYR A 175 0.23 -19.10 3.24
CA TYR A 175 -0.28 -18.83 1.89
C TYR A 175 0.77 -18.17 0.99
N ASP A 176 2.01 -18.03 1.46
CA ASP A 176 3.07 -17.26 0.79
C ASP A 176 2.69 -15.79 0.55
N VAL A 177 1.93 -15.22 1.50
CA VAL A 177 1.44 -13.83 1.45
C VAL A 177 2.24 -12.97 2.43
N SER A 178 2.70 -11.83 1.93
CA SER A 178 3.53 -10.90 2.69
C SER A 178 2.71 -9.99 3.61
N MET A 179 3.36 -9.47 4.65
CA MET A 179 2.79 -8.49 5.58
C MET A 179 3.43 -7.12 5.39
N ALA A 180 2.57 -6.11 5.28
CA ALA A 180 2.95 -4.71 5.34
C ALA A 180 1.93 -3.94 6.20
N PRO A 181 2.01 -4.04 7.55
CA PRO A 181 0.99 -3.47 8.43
C PRO A 181 0.78 -1.97 8.18
N HIS A 182 -0.49 -1.61 7.98
CA HIS A 182 -0.92 -0.23 7.80
C HIS A 182 -0.67 0.56 9.10
N CYS A 183 -0.03 1.72 9.00
CA CYS A 183 0.29 2.55 10.15
C CYS A 183 0.50 4.04 9.78
N PRO A 184 -0.57 4.75 9.39
CA PRO A 184 -0.55 6.20 9.25
C PRO A 184 -0.62 6.91 10.63
N LEU A 185 -0.73 6.13 11.70
CA LEU A 185 -0.95 6.58 13.07
C LEU A 185 0.34 7.05 13.76
N GLY A 186 0.21 7.41 15.03
CA GLY A 186 1.31 7.92 15.86
C GLY A 186 2.34 6.86 16.31
N PRO A 187 3.37 7.28 17.06
CA PRO A 187 4.53 6.44 17.39
C PRO A 187 4.20 5.19 18.22
N ILE A 188 3.12 5.20 19.00
CA ILE A 188 2.68 4.03 19.79
C ILE A 188 2.13 2.93 18.88
N ALA A 189 1.32 3.29 17.88
CA ALA A 189 0.82 2.34 16.89
C ALA A 189 1.99 1.80 16.06
N LEU A 190 2.92 2.67 15.64
CA LEU A 190 4.12 2.26 14.92
C LEU A 190 4.97 1.28 15.73
N ALA A 191 5.20 1.54 17.02
CA ALA A 191 5.93 0.62 17.89
C ALA A 191 5.24 -0.74 18.01
N SER A 192 3.90 -0.77 17.99
CA SER A 192 3.11 -2.01 18.03
C SER A 192 3.28 -2.82 16.74
N CYS A 193 3.25 -2.17 15.57
CA CYS A 193 3.53 -2.82 14.29
C CYS A 193 4.97 -3.35 14.25
N ILE A 194 5.96 -2.53 14.61
CA ILE A 194 7.40 -2.90 14.65
C ILE A 194 7.63 -4.13 15.54
N ALA A 195 6.95 -4.22 16.68
CA ALA A 195 7.05 -5.37 17.57
C ALA A 195 6.63 -6.67 16.85
N VAL A 196 5.55 -6.64 16.07
CA VAL A 196 5.11 -7.79 15.26
C VAL A 196 6.03 -8.01 14.07
N ASP A 197 6.35 -6.96 13.31
CA ASP A 197 7.23 -7.02 12.14
C ASP A 197 8.59 -7.61 12.47
N SER A 198 9.10 -7.42 13.68
CA SER A 198 10.39 -7.97 14.09
C SER A 198 10.37 -9.49 14.26
N VAL A 199 9.20 -10.11 14.46
CA VAL A 199 9.06 -11.53 14.85
C VAL A 199 8.36 -12.42 13.82
N ILE A 200 7.83 -11.88 12.72
CA ILE A 200 7.14 -12.64 11.65
C ILE A 200 8.08 -12.91 10.47
N ALA A 201 8.02 -14.07 9.81
CA ALA A 201 8.95 -14.37 8.71
C ALA A 201 8.59 -13.60 7.42
N ASN A 202 7.29 -13.47 7.15
CA ASN A 202 6.70 -12.89 5.93
C ASN A 202 6.57 -11.35 5.95
N PHE A 203 7.36 -10.64 6.75
CA PHE A 203 7.40 -9.17 6.70
C PHE A 203 8.01 -8.65 5.39
N ALA A 204 7.32 -7.74 4.71
CA ALA A 204 7.82 -7.06 3.50
C ALA A 204 8.38 -5.67 3.80
N PHE A 205 7.55 -4.78 4.35
CA PHE A 205 7.91 -3.39 4.66
C PHE A 205 6.88 -2.73 5.59
N GLN A 206 7.30 -1.75 6.38
CA GLN A 206 6.46 -1.04 7.34
C GLN A 206 6.14 0.38 6.86
N GLU A 207 4.88 0.76 6.90
CA GLU A 207 4.45 2.15 6.70
C GLU A 207 4.92 3.04 7.85
N THR A 208 5.34 4.26 7.55
CA THR A 208 5.63 5.26 8.58
C THR A 208 5.08 6.64 8.25
N SER A 209 4.46 7.26 9.26
CA SER A 209 3.98 8.64 9.24
C SER A 209 5.05 9.66 9.64
N TYR A 210 6.29 9.22 9.87
CA TYR A 210 7.39 10.09 10.30
C TYR A 210 7.64 11.22 9.29
N GLY A 211 7.45 12.46 9.74
CA GLY A 211 7.61 13.67 8.92
C GLY A 211 6.46 13.99 7.97
N ILE A 212 5.30 13.30 8.04
CA ILE A 212 4.11 13.69 7.25
C ILE A 212 3.50 14.98 7.83
N HIS A 213 3.12 15.91 6.95
CA HIS A 213 2.72 17.30 7.25
C HIS A 213 1.50 17.49 8.17
N TYR A 214 0.80 16.43 8.59
CA TYR A 214 -0.25 16.52 9.63
C TYR A 214 0.29 16.42 11.07
N ASN A 215 1.55 16.01 11.25
CA ASN A 215 2.22 15.94 12.55
C ASN A 215 3.10 17.18 12.84
N ALA A 216 2.96 18.24 12.03
CA ALA A 216 3.54 19.53 12.38
C ALA A 216 2.75 20.08 13.57
N VAL A 217 3.32 19.93 14.76
CA VAL A 217 2.85 20.61 15.96
C VAL A 217 3.22 22.09 15.83
N GLU A 218 2.56 22.80 14.91
CA GLU A 218 2.46 24.25 14.99
C GLU A 218 1.32 24.53 15.98
N ASN A 219 1.71 24.84 17.21
CA ASN A 219 0.87 25.13 18.38
C ASN A 219 0.48 23.92 19.23
N CYS A 220 1.41 23.49 20.08
CA CYS A 220 1.11 23.22 21.49
C CYS A 220 2.34 23.51 22.35
#